data_AF-A0A8S0G2H2-F1
#
_entry.id   AF-A0A8S0G2H2-F1
#
_cell.length_a   1.000
_cell.length_b   1.000
_cell.length_c   1.000
_cell.angle_alpha   90.00
_cell.angle_beta   90.00
_cell.angle_gamma   90.00
#
_symmetry.space_group_name_H-M   'P 1'
#
loop_
_entity.id
_entity.type
_entity.pdbx_description
1 polymer ?
#
loop_
_entity_poly.entity_id
_entity_poly.type
_entity_poly.pdbx_seq_one_letter_code
_entity_poly.pdbx_strand_id
1 'polypeptide(L)'
;MVPVLTPRIEDLRAAAEIAKGRKVAPGVQALVVPGSGPVKAQAEAEGLDKIFIEAGFEWRLPGCSMCLAMNNDRLNPGERCASTSNRNFEGRQGRGGRTHLVSPAMAAAAAVTGHFADIRNIK
;
A
#
# COMPACT_ATOMS: atom_id res chain seq x y z
N MET A 1 4.41 -4.21 9.77
CA MET A 1 4.81 -3.42 8.56
C MET A 1 3.55 -2.84 7.97
N VAL A 2 3.57 -1.61 7.45
CA VAL A 2 2.40 -0.96 6.87
C VAL A 2 2.64 -0.64 5.38
N PRO A 3 2.17 -1.45 4.43
CA PRO A 3 2.19 -1.12 3.01
C PRO A 3 1.13 -0.08 2.67
N VAL A 4 1.53 0.97 1.95
CA VAL A 4 0.62 2.03 1.52
C VAL A 4 0.74 2.25 0.02
N LEU A 5 -0.36 1.99 -0.69
CA LEU A 5 -0.52 2.23 -2.12
C LEU A 5 -1.34 3.52 -2.31
N THR A 6 -0.74 4.57 -2.88
CA THR A 6 -1.42 5.83 -3.28
C THR A 6 -1.24 6.13 -4.78
N PRO A 7 -1.96 5.42 -5.67
CA PRO A 7 -1.46 5.23 -7.02
C PRO A 7 -2.36 5.77 -8.14
N ARG A 8 -1.78 5.85 -9.34
CA ARG A 8 -2.52 5.93 -10.62
C ARG A 8 -3.09 4.54 -10.96
N ILE A 9 -3.86 4.41 -12.04
CA ILE A 9 -4.47 3.13 -12.39
C ILE A 9 -3.42 2.05 -12.73
N GLU A 10 -2.34 2.42 -13.43
CA GLU A 10 -1.24 1.51 -13.81
C GLU A 10 -0.52 0.92 -12.59
N ASP A 11 -0.37 1.71 -11.55
CA ASP A 11 0.26 1.29 -10.30
C ASP A 11 -0.63 0.30 -9.54
N LEU A 12 -1.96 0.52 -9.53
CA LEU A 12 -2.93 -0.41 -8.95
C LEU A 12 -2.91 -1.76 -9.67
N ARG A 13 -2.84 -1.76 -11.01
CA ARG A 13 -2.70 -2.99 -11.80
C ARG A 13 -1.41 -3.73 -11.44
N ALA A 14 -0.28 -3.03 -11.40
CA ALA A 14 1.01 -3.63 -11.06
C ALA A 14 1.02 -4.26 -9.65
N ALA A 15 0.37 -3.61 -8.68
CA ALA A 15 0.21 -4.16 -7.34
C ALA A 15 -0.77 -5.34 -7.29
N ALA A 16 -1.86 -5.29 -8.08
CA ALA A 16 -2.86 -6.34 -8.13
C ALA A 16 -2.29 -7.65 -8.69
N GLU A 17 -1.41 -7.60 -9.69
CA GLU A 17 -0.72 -8.79 -10.21
C GLU A 17 0.06 -9.55 -9.12
N ILE A 18 0.63 -8.82 -8.16
CA ILE A 18 1.32 -9.41 -7.00
C ILE A 18 0.32 -9.87 -5.93
N ALA A 19 -0.76 -9.13 -5.69
CA ALA A 19 -1.73 -9.46 -4.65
C ALA A 19 -2.62 -10.67 -5.02
N LYS A 20 -2.90 -10.87 -6.31
CA LYS A 20 -3.82 -11.89 -6.81
C LYS A 20 -3.44 -13.30 -6.35
N GLY A 21 -4.39 -14.01 -5.74
CA GLY A 21 -4.21 -15.37 -5.23
C GLY A 21 -3.33 -15.47 -3.98
N ARG A 22 -2.89 -14.36 -3.40
CA ARG A 22 -2.09 -14.30 -2.17
C ARG A 22 -2.88 -13.65 -1.04
N LYS A 23 -2.36 -13.73 0.18
CA LYS A 23 -2.93 -13.06 1.37
C LYS A 23 -1.87 -12.18 2.02
N VAL A 24 -2.31 -11.06 2.59
CA VAL A 24 -1.49 -10.20 3.44
C VAL A 24 -0.95 -11.04 4.60
N ALA A 25 0.34 -10.89 4.88
CA ALA A 25 1.01 -11.67 5.91
C ALA A 25 0.49 -11.33 7.32
N PRO A 26 0.51 -12.29 8.27
CA PRO A 26 0.09 -12.03 9.65
C PRO A 26 0.85 -10.85 10.28
N GLY A 27 0.13 -9.96 10.97
CA GLY A 27 0.72 -8.78 11.61
C GLY A 27 1.10 -7.63 10.66
N VAL A 28 0.70 -7.70 9.39
CA VAL A 28 0.82 -6.62 8.42
C VAL A 28 -0.52 -5.92 8.25
N GLN A 29 -0.53 -4.59 8.30
CA GLN A 29 -1.69 -3.79 7.92
C GLN A 29 -1.44 -3.21 6.53
N ALA A 30 -2.20 -3.62 5.51
CA ALA A 30 -1.97 -3.19 4.14
C ALA A 30 -3.12 -2.29 3.64
N LEU A 31 -2.78 -1.10 3.16
CA LEU A 31 -3.73 -0.06 2.76
C LEU A 31 -3.64 0.20 1.26
N VAL A 32 -4.80 0.30 0.60
CA VAL A 32 -4.91 0.81 -0.78
C VAL A 32 -5.82 2.01 -0.83
N VAL A 33 -5.25 3.14 -1.24
CA VAL A 33 -5.92 4.44 -1.27
C VAL A 33 -5.80 5.00 -2.69
N PRO A 34 -6.84 4.89 -3.54
CA PRO A 34 -6.79 5.41 -4.90
C PRO A 34 -6.44 6.91 -4.93
N GLY A 35 -5.65 7.35 -5.92
CA GLY A 35 -5.23 8.75 -6.00
C GLY A 35 -6.36 9.75 -6.28
N SER A 36 -7.48 9.30 -6.85
CA SER A 36 -8.65 10.12 -7.16
C SER A 36 -9.94 9.29 -7.29
N GLY A 37 -11.09 9.97 -7.27
CA GLY A 37 -12.39 9.35 -7.53
C GLY A 37 -12.47 8.62 -8.88
N PRO A 38 -12.05 9.23 -10.00
CA PRO A 38 -12.01 8.55 -11.29
C PRO A 38 -11.12 7.30 -11.31
N VAL A 39 -9.94 7.34 -10.67
CA VAL A 39 -9.05 6.17 -10.58
C VAL A 39 -9.71 5.06 -9.78
N LYS A 40 -10.39 5.39 -8.67
CA LYS A 40 -11.15 4.42 -7.88
C LYS A 40 -12.24 3.75 -8.70
N ALA A 41 -13.09 4.55 -9.35
CA ALA A 41 -14.19 4.05 -10.17
C ALA A 41 -13.68 3.14 -11.29
N GLN A 42 -12.57 3.51 -11.93
CA GLN A 42 -11.92 2.69 -12.94
C GLN A 42 -11.37 1.38 -12.36
N ALA A 43 -10.69 1.44 -11.22
CA ALA A 43 -10.15 0.25 -10.57
C ALA A 43 -11.26 -0.73 -10.14
N GLU A 44 -12.41 -0.22 -9.68
CA GLU A 44 -13.59 -1.02 -9.33
C GLU A 44 -14.26 -1.61 -10.57
N ALA A 45 -14.35 -0.86 -11.67
CA ALA A 45 -14.85 -1.36 -12.95
C ALA A 45 -13.96 -2.49 -13.51
N GLU A 46 -12.64 -2.42 -13.28
CA GLU A 46 -11.68 -3.47 -13.63
C GLU A 46 -11.62 -4.63 -12.61
N GLY A 47 -12.32 -4.51 -11.47
CA GLY A 47 -12.33 -5.52 -10.41
C GLY A 47 -11.04 -5.61 -9.58
N LEU A 48 -10.18 -4.59 -9.64
CA LEU A 48 -8.93 -4.55 -8.87
C LEU A 48 -9.19 -4.45 -7.37
N ASP A 49 -10.25 -3.75 -6.97
CA ASP A 49 -10.72 -3.65 -5.59
C ASP A 49 -10.97 -5.04 -4.97
N LYS A 50 -11.60 -5.93 -5.72
CA LYS A 50 -11.89 -7.31 -5.29
C LYS A 50 -10.62 -8.10 -5.05
N ILE A 51 -9.62 -7.95 -5.91
CA ILE A 51 -8.31 -8.61 -5.75
C ILE A 51 -7.65 -8.16 -4.44
N PHE A 52 -7.66 -6.85 -4.17
CA PHE A 52 -7.06 -6.30 -2.95
C PHE A 52 -7.83 -6.72 -1.69
N ILE A 53 -9.16 -6.63 -1.71
CA ILE A 53 -10.03 -7.03 -0.59
C ILE A 53 -9.85 -8.53 -0.31
N GLU A 54 -9.85 -9.37 -1.34
CA GLU A 54 -9.63 -10.80 -1.20
C GLU A 54 -8.25 -11.08 -0.59
N ALA A 55 -7.21 -10.38 -1.03
CA ALA A 55 -5.88 -10.51 -0.46
C ALA A 55 -5.78 -10.00 1.00
N GLY A 56 -6.77 -9.28 1.51
CA GLY A 56 -6.80 -8.76 2.88
C GLY A 56 -6.26 -7.33 3.02
N PHE A 57 -6.16 -6.60 1.91
CA PHE A 57 -5.89 -5.17 1.95
C PHE A 57 -7.15 -4.39 2.30
N GLU A 58 -6.98 -3.27 3.00
CA GLU A 58 -8.03 -2.29 3.22
C GLU A 58 -8.21 -1.41 1.97
N TRP A 59 -9.33 -1.58 1.28
CA TRP A 59 -9.72 -0.74 0.13
C TRP A 59 -10.39 0.54 0.60
N ARG A 60 -9.70 1.69 0.47
CA ARG A 60 -10.16 2.96 1.07
C ARG A 60 -10.71 3.94 0.04
N LEU A 61 -11.30 5.02 0.57
CA LEU A 61 -11.74 6.16 -0.24
C LEU A 61 -10.53 6.92 -0.80
N PRO A 62 -10.69 7.64 -1.93
CA PRO A 62 -9.59 8.36 -2.53
C PRO A 62 -9.04 9.44 -1.60
N GLY A 63 -7.71 9.62 -1.58
CA GLY A 63 -7.08 10.64 -0.75
C GLY A 63 -5.58 10.45 -0.56
N CYS A 64 -5.00 11.32 0.25
CA CYS A 64 -3.55 11.33 0.51
C CYS A 64 -3.11 10.32 1.58
N SER A 65 -4.04 9.67 2.28
CA SER A 65 -3.76 8.74 3.40
C SER A 65 -2.67 9.27 4.34
N MET A 66 -1.63 8.48 4.59
CA MET A 66 -0.50 8.73 5.49
C MET A 66 0.42 9.88 5.06
N CYS A 67 0.13 10.63 3.99
CA CYS A 67 1.04 11.62 3.41
C CYS A 67 1.55 12.67 4.41
N LEU A 68 0.77 13.04 5.44
CA LEU A 68 1.17 14.01 6.47
C LEU A 68 0.93 13.51 7.91
N ALA A 69 0.45 12.28 8.10
CA ALA A 69 0.07 11.73 9.41
C ALA A 69 -0.90 12.60 10.24
N MET A 70 -1.71 13.43 9.58
CA MET A 70 -2.74 14.27 10.22
C MET A 70 -4.05 13.53 10.45
N ASN A 71 -4.22 12.37 9.83
CA ASN A 71 -5.38 11.50 10.00
C ASN A 71 -5.03 10.30 10.90
N ASN A 72 -5.91 9.31 10.94
CA ASN A 72 -5.68 8.07 11.68
C ASN A 72 -4.70 7.12 10.95
N ASP A 73 -4.31 7.44 9.72
CA ASP A 73 -3.24 6.74 9.00
C ASP A 73 -1.92 7.34 9.46
N ARG A 74 -1.32 6.73 10.48
CA ARG A 74 -0.01 7.12 10.99
C ARG A 74 0.74 5.90 11.49
N LEU A 75 2.06 5.98 11.44
CA LEU A 75 2.94 5.02 12.07
C LEU A 75 3.05 5.30 13.56
N ASN A 76 3.00 4.23 14.34
CA ASN A 76 3.41 4.23 15.73
C ASN A 76 4.94 4.21 15.85
N PRO A 77 5.50 4.65 17.00
CA PRO A 77 6.93 4.53 17.25
C PRO A 77 7.43 3.09 17.06
N GLY A 78 8.52 2.93 16.30
CA GLY A 78 9.11 1.63 16.00
C GLY A 78 8.51 0.92 14.78
N GLU A 79 7.38 1.38 14.24
CA GLU A 79 6.79 0.80 13.04
C GLU A 79 7.57 1.15 11.76
N ARG A 80 7.42 0.27 10.76
CA ARG A 80 8.01 0.42 9.43
C ARG A 80 6.96 0.40 8.35
N CYS A 81 7.10 1.31 7.39
CA CYS A 81 6.19 1.49 6.26
C CYS A 81 6.91 1.24 4.94
N ALA A 82 6.25 0.51 4.03
CA ALA A 82 6.63 0.41 2.63
C ALA A 82 5.63 1.29 1.85
N SER A 83 6.05 2.49 1.44
CA SER A 83 5.15 3.50 0.90
C SER A 83 5.46 3.82 -0.55
N THR A 84 4.41 3.97 -1.37
CA THR A 84 4.51 4.54 -2.72
C THR A 84 4.46 6.07 -2.74
N SER A 85 4.58 6.72 -1.57
CA SER A 85 4.73 8.17 -1.51
C SER A 85 6.06 8.63 -2.14
N ASN A 86 6.23 9.93 -2.27
CA ASN A 86 7.47 10.55 -2.75
C ASN A 86 8.32 11.17 -1.63
N ARG A 87 7.92 11.03 -0.36
CA ARG A 87 8.57 11.67 0.79
C ARG A 87 8.66 10.71 1.98
N ASN A 88 9.84 10.61 2.59
CA ASN A 88 10.10 9.74 3.75
C ASN A 88 10.99 10.38 4.83
N PHE A 89 11.05 11.71 4.91
CA PHE A 89 11.79 12.37 5.99
C PHE A 89 11.23 12.03 7.38
N GLU A 90 12.06 12.15 8.40
CA GLU A 90 11.70 11.74 9.76
C GLU A 90 10.42 12.41 10.27
N GLY A 91 9.55 11.61 10.90
CA GLY A 91 8.27 12.09 11.45
C GLY A 91 7.17 12.32 10.43
N ARG A 92 7.45 12.25 9.11
CA ARG A 92 6.48 12.58 8.05
C ARG A 92 5.19 11.76 8.09
N GLN A 93 5.33 10.46 8.30
CA GLN A 93 4.20 9.52 8.35
C GLN A 93 3.90 9.04 9.78
N GLY A 94 4.51 9.66 10.78
CA GLY A 94 4.40 9.27 12.19
C GLY A 94 5.73 9.43 12.91
N ARG A 95 5.68 9.98 14.13
CA ARG A 95 6.87 10.22 14.94
C ARG A 95 7.46 8.88 15.40
N GLY A 96 8.76 8.70 15.16
CA GLY A 96 9.47 7.46 15.53
C GLY A 96 9.19 6.26 14.60
N GLY A 97 8.41 6.44 13.53
CA GLY A 97 8.25 5.46 12.46
C GLY A 97 9.30 5.63 11.38
N ARG A 98 9.55 4.57 10.59
CA ARG A 98 10.48 4.59 9.46
C ARG A 98 9.77 4.24 8.15
N THR A 99 9.91 5.11 7.15
CA THR A 99 9.31 4.91 5.83
C THR A 99 10.37 4.59 4.78
N HIS A 100 10.08 3.57 3.98
CA HIS A 100 10.85 3.19 2.80
C HIS A 100 10.03 3.51 1.56
N LEU A 101 10.59 4.31 0.65
CA LEU A 101 9.96 4.60 -0.63
C LEU A 101 10.17 3.42 -1.58
N VAL A 102 9.08 2.88 -2.10
CA VAL A 102 9.11 1.69 -2.96
C VAL A 102 8.10 1.79 -4.10
N SER A 103 8.28 0.97 -5.13
CA SER A 103 7.31 0.84 -6.21
C SER A 103 6.01 0.17 -5.72
N PRO A 104 4.88 0.31 -6.46
CA PRO A 104 3.62 -0.35 -6.12
C PRO A 104 3.73 -1.88 -6.03
N ALA A 105 4.42 -2.50 -6.98
CA ALA A 105 4.66 -3.94 -6.97
C ALA A 105 5.45 -4.39 -5.73
N MET A 106 6.45 -3.61 -5.32
CA MET A 106 7.23 -3.87 -4.11
C MET A 106 6.40 -3.68 -2.84
N ALA A 107 5.56 -2.64 -2.76
CA ALA A 107 4.65 -2.46 -1.63
C ALA A 107 3.69 -3.66 -1.48
N ALA A 108 3.11 -4.15 -2.59
CA ALA A 108 2.27 -5.34 -2.59
C ALA A 108 3.05 -6.60 -2.20
N ALA A 109 4.27 -6.78 -2.72
CA ALA A 109 5.15 -7.90 -2.35
C ALA A 109 5.47 -7.91 -0.86
N ALA A 110 5.79 -6.75 -0.29
CA ALA A 110 6.05 -6.60 1.13
C ALA A 110 4.79 -6.87 1.98
N ALA A 111 3.61 -6.56 1.45
CA ALA A 111 2.35 -6.85 2.12
C ALA A 111 2.11 -8.36 2.29
N VAL A 112 2.31 -9.12 1.22
CA VAL A 112 2.02 -10.56 1.19
C VAL A 112 3.13 -11.42 1.78
N THR A 113 4.36 -10.90 1.86
CA THR A 113 5.51 -11.61 2.47
C THR A 113 5.81 -11.18 3.91
N GLY A 114 5.34 -9.98 4.32
CA GLY A 114 5.58 -9.43 5.65
C GLY A 114 6.95 -8.78 5.86
N HIS A 115 7.80 -8.76 4.83
CA HIS A 115 9.11 -8.12 4.86
C HIS A 115 9.49 -7.58 3.47
N PHE A 116 10.59 -6.83 3.36
CA PHE A 116 11.11 -6.48 2.03
C PHE A 116 11.63 -7.74 1.34
N ALA A 117 11.12 -8.02 0.16
CA ALA A 117 11.45 -9.17 -0.65
C ALA A 117 11.83 -8.75 -2.08
N ASP A 118 12.54 -9.60 -2.80
CA ASP A 118 12.83 -9.33 -4.21
C ASP A 118 11.61 -9.65 -5.07
N ILE A 119 11.02 -8.64 -5.68
CA ILE A 119 9.82 -8.78 -6.54
C ILE A 119 10.03 -9.71 -7.73
N ARG A 120 11.28 -9.94 -8.16
CA ARG A 120 11.57 -10.85 -9.29
C ARG A 120 11.30 -12.31 -8.95
N ASN A 121 11.35 -12.64 -7.65
CA ASN A 121 11.11 -13.97 -7.12
C ASN A 121 9.65 -14.16 -6.70
N ILE A 122 8.80 -13.15 -6.88
CA ILE A 122 7.38 -13.14 -6.52
C ILE A 122 6.61 -12.86 -7.80
N LYS A 123 6.33 -13.91 -8.58
CA LYS A 123 5.42 -13.88 -9.74
C LYS A 123 4.35 -14.92 -9.55
#